data_AF-A0A8J7DTP6-F1
#
_entry.id   AF-A0A8J7DTP6-F1
#
_cell.length_a   1.000
_cell.length_b   1.000
_cell.length_c   1.000
_cell.angle_alpha   90.00
_cell.angle_beta   90.00
_cell.angle_gamma   90.00
#
_symmetry.space_group_name_H-M   'P 1'
#
loop_
_entity.id
_entity.type
_entity.pdbx_description
1 polymer ?
#
loop_
_entity_poly.entity_id
_entity_poly.type
_entity_poly.pdbx_seq_one_letter_code
_entity_poly.pdbx_strand_id
1 'polypeptide(L)'
;YRSRWTVEGMFQVITDVFSCELNTLGYPRAALFVFCIAVVAFNILSTVKAALKAVHGVGKIESGLSDFYLVEDVQGTFRGMMIALPPPIWLPFAQMPVAAFAESLKAWAAQVDLKRFSSSPRGPKKPAKKEPFNPKHPHVATARLLKQKENKRSP
;
A
#
# COMPACT_ATOMS: atom_id res chain seq x y z
N TYR A 1 -21.15 6.64 11.76
CA TYR A 1 -20.89 6.63 10.31
C TYR A 1 -19.42 6.94 9.96
N ARG A 2 -18.78 7.96 10.55
CA ARG A 2 -17.35 8.31 10.30
C ARG A 2 -16.33 7.18 10.49
N SER A 3 -16.57 6.21 11.38
CA SER A 3 -15.68 5.08 11.65
C SER A 3 -15.75 3.94 10.62
N ARG A 4 -16.79 3.90 9.77
CA ARG A 4 -16.95 2.86 8.75
C ARG A 4 -15.85 2.93 7.68
N TRP A 5 -15.40 4.14 7.37
CA TRP A 5 -14.36 4.39 6.38
C TRP A 5 -13.01 3.80 6.78
N THR A 6 -12.77 3.61 8.09
CA THR A 6 -11.58 2.92 8.59
C THR A 6 -11.56 1.44 8.18
N VAL A 7 -12.72 0.78 8.23
CA VAL A 7 -12.85 -0.63 7.84
C VAL A 7 -12.71 -0.79 6.33
N GLU A 8 -13.33 0.11 5.56
CA GLU A 8 -13.22 0.12 4.09
C GLU A 8 -11.78 0.40 3.65
N GLY A 9 -11.08 1.34 4.29
CA GLY A 9 -9.67 1.62 4.03
C GLY A 9 -8.76 0.43 4.35
N MET A 10 -9.04 -0.30 5.44
CA MET A 10 -8.32 -1.55 5.74
C MET A 10 -8.49 -2.57 4.63
N PHE A 11 -9.73 -2.83 4.19
CA PHE A 11 -9.99 -3.79 3.11
C PHE A 11 -9.29 -3.37 1.82
N GLN A 12 -9.31 -2.09 1.48
CA GLN A 12 -8.59 -1.59 0.32
C GLN A 12 -7.09 -1.89 0.40
N VAL A 13 -6.44 -1.61 1.53
CA VAL A 13 -4.99 -1.88 1.70
C VAL A 13 -4.69 -3.38 1.61
N ILE A 14 -5.50 -4.22 2.23
CA ILE A 14 -5.30 -5.66 2.23
C ILE A 14 -5.47 -6.24 0.81
N THR A 15 -6.42 -5.74 0.03
CA THR A 15 -6.62 -6.12 -1.38
C THR A 15 -5.47 -5.63 -2.26
N ASP A 16 -5.16 -4.33 -2.20
CA ASP A 16 -4.23 -3.69 -3.14
C ASP A 16 -2.76 -4.03 -2.86
N VAL A 17 -2.40 -4.20 -1.57
CA VAL A 17 -1.00 -4.34 -1.14
C VAL A 17 -0.64 -5.75 -0.71
N PHE A 18 -1.53 -6.42 0.04
CA PHE A 18 -1.26 -7.77 0.57
C PHE A 18 -1.69 -8.89 -0.38
N SER A 19 -2.37 -8.57 -1.49
CA SER A 19 -2.90 -9.57 -2.44
C SER A 19 -3.72 -10.66 -1.74
N CYS A 20 -4.62 -10.24 -0.82
CA CYS A 20 -5.40 -11.18 0.00
C CYS A 20 -6.32 -12.11 -0.81
N GLU A 21 -6.63 -11.73 -2.05
CA GLU A 21 -7.39 -12.52 -3.02
C GLU A 21 -6.44 -13.07 -4.09
N LEU A 22 -5.90 -14.26 -3.84
CA LEU A 22 -5.06 -14.94 -4.81
C LEU A 22 -5.93 -15.50 -5.94
N ASN A 23 -5.85 -14.88 -7.13
CA ASN A 23 -6.60 -15.27 -8.34
C ASN A 23 -6.45 -16.75 -8.75
N THR A 24 -5.36 -17.40 -8.34
CA THR A 24 -5.00 -18.76 -8.76
C THR A 24 -5.40 -19.84 -7.74
N LEU A 25 -5.95 -19.46 -6.59
CA LEU A 25 -6.25 -20.40 -5.51
C LEU A 25 -7.68 -20.95 -5.65
N GLY A 26 -7.86 -21.99 -6.47
CA GLY A 26 -9.15 -22.64 -6.74
C GLY A 26 -9.76 -23.43 -5.57
N TYR A 27 -9.27 -23.22 -4.34
CA TYR A 27 -9.71 -23.92 -3.14
C TYR A 27 -10.30 -22.93 -2.12
N PRO A 28 -11.64 -22.86 -1.95
CA PRO A 28 -12.29 -21.85 -1.11
C PRO A 28 -11.78 -21.80 0.34
N ARG A 29 -11.44 -22.96 0.93
CA ARG A 29 -10.89 -23.03 2.29
C ARG A 29 -9.51 -22.39 2.40
N ALA A 30 -8.66 -22.59 1.39
CA ALA A 30 -7.32 -22.00 1.37
C ALA A 30 -7.41 -20.48 1.13
N ALA A 31 -8.33 -20.04 0.27
CA ALA A 31 -8.56 -18.62 0.04
C ALA A 31 -9.01 -17.90 1.33
N LEU A 32 -9.96 -18.47 2.07
CA LEU A 32 -10.39 -17.93 3.36
C LEU A 32 -9.23 -17.86 4.37
N PHE A 33 -8.40 -18.89 4.42
CA PHE A 33 -7.23 -18.90 5.30
C PHE A 33 -6.24 -17.78 4.96
N VAL A 34 -5.86 -17.63 3.69
CA VAL A 34 -4.95 -16.56 3.24
C VAL A 34 -5.53 -15.18 3.54
N PHE A 35 -6.83 -15.00 3.33
CA PHE A 35 -7.52 -13.77 3.69
C PHE A 35 -7.42 -13.46 5.19
N CYS A 36 -7.66 -14.44 6.06
CA CYS A 36 -7.50 -14.29 7.51
C CYS A 36 -6.06 -13.91 7.89
N ILE A 37 -5.06 -14.53 7.26
CA ILE A 37 -3.64 -14.18 7.47
C ILE A 37 -3.36 -12.73 7.06
N ALA A 38 -3.94 -12.26 5.95
CA ALA A 38 -3.79 -10.88 5.50
C ALA A 38 -4.38 -9.87 6.50
N VAL A 39 -5.52 -10.21 7.14
CA VAL A 39 -6.09 -9.40 8.24
C VAL A 39 -5.16 -9.35 9.44
N VAL A 40 -4.55 -10.47 9.83
CA VAL A 40 -3.57 -10.49 10.94
C VAL A 40 -2.33 -9.66 10.58
N ALA A 41 -1.84 -9.76 9.34
CA ALA A 41 -0.71 -8.98 8.86
C ALA A 41 -0.99 -7.47 8.87
N PHE A 42 -2.24 -7.07 8.62
CA PHE A 42 -2.65 -5.66 8.72
C PHE A 42 -2.52 -5.11 10.15
N ASN A 43 -2.65 -5.93 11.20
CA ASN A 43 -2.41 -5.49 12.58
C ASN A 43 -0.94 -5.13 12.80
N ILE A 44 -0.01 -5.84 12.16
CA ILE A 44 1.43 -5.54 12.20
C ILE A 44 1.67 -4.20 11.51
N LEU A 45 1.14 -4.01 10.30
CA LEU A 45 1.25 -2.74 9.56
C LEU A 45 0.65 -1.58 10.37
N SER A 46 -0.50 -1.79 11.01
CA SER A 46 -1.16 -0.80 11.86
C SER A 46 -0.30 -0.40 13.06
N THR A 47 0.40 -1.36 13.67
CA THR A 47 1.32 -1.13 14.79
C THR A 47 2.53 -0.29 14.35
N VAL A 48 3.12 -0.62 13.19
CA VAL A 48 4.21 0.17 12.58
C VAL A 48 3.74 1.60 12.30
N LYS A 49 2.56 1.76 11.68
CA LYS A 49 1.97 3.08 11.42
C LYS A 49 1.71 3.84 12.71
N ALA A 50 1.25 3.19 13.77
CA ALA A 50 1.03 3.83 15.07
C ALA A 50 2.34 4.36 15.68
N ALA A 51 3.42 3.59 15.63
CA ALA A 51 4.74 4.03 16.08
C ALA A 51 5.25 5.24 15.26
N LEU A 52 5.12 5.19 13.94
CA LEU A 52 5.48 6.31 13.06
C LEU A 52 4.63 7.56 13.35
N LYS A 53 3.32 7.41 13.56
CA LYS A 53 2.42 8.52 13.92
C LYS A 53 2.79 9.16 15.25
N ALA A 54 3.21 8.36 16.23
CA ALA A 54 3.62 8.85 17.54
C ALA A 54 4.86 9.75 17.48
N VAL A 55 5.79 9.49 16.55
CA VAL A 55 7.05 10.23 16.43
C VAL A 55 6.97 11.36 15.40
N HIS A 56 6.39 11.11 14.23
CA HIS A 56 6.40 12.05 13.10
C HIS A 56 5.11 12.86 12.94
N GLY A 57 4.10 12.58 13.79
CA GLY A 57 2.80 13.22 13.77
C GLY A 57 1.78 12.53 12.86
N VAL A 58 0.53 12.47 13.33
CA VAL A 58 -0.58 11.76 12.66
C VAL A 58 -0.81 12.26 11.24
N GLY A 59 -0.90 13.59 11.05
CA GLY A 59 -1.23 14.19 9.76
C GLY A 59 -0.20 13.86 8.68
N LYS A 60 1.10 13.90 9.01
CA LYS A 60 2.19 13.63 8.07
C LYS A 60 2.17 12.19 7.57
N ILE A 61 1.91 11.24 8.47
CA ILE A 61 1.86 9.82 8.14
C ILE A 61 0.60 9.49 7.33
N GLU A 62 -0.56 10.01 7.70
CA GLU A 62 -1.81 9.73 6.98
C GLU A 62 -1.83 10.30 5.56
N SER A 63 -1.24 11.48 5.34
CA SER A 63 -1.20 12.09 4.00
C SER A 63 -0.06 11.57 3.13
N GLY A 64 1.08 11.22 3.75
CA GLY A 64 2.35 11.13 3.06
C GLY A 64 2.95 9.73 3.01
N LEU A 65 2.47 8.75 3.78
CA LEU A 65 3.05 7.41 3.81
C LEU A 65 2.39 6.49 2.77
N SER A 66 3.21 5.78 2.00
CA SER A 66 2.77 4.74 1.08
C SER A 66 2.79 3.37 1.76
N ASP A 67 1.61 2.78 1.97
CA ASP A 67 1.50 1.42 2.50
C ASP A 67 2.17 0.39 1.56
N PHE A 68 2.10 0.63 0.25
CA PHE A 68 2.75 -0.21 -0.76
C PHE A 68 4.27 -0.27 -0.58
N TYR A 69 4.95 0.89 -0.48
CA TYR A 69 6.41 0.91 -0.37
C TYR A 69 6.92 0.31 0.94
N LEU A 70 6.14 0.42 2.03
CA LEU A 70 6.48 -0.26 3.27
C LEU A 70 6.43 -1.79 3.13
N VAL A 71 5.36 -2.31 2.56
CA VAL A 71 5.20 -3.76 2.39
C VAL A 71 6.22 -4.31 1.38
N GLU A 72 6.46 -3.59 0.29
CA GLU A 72 7.49 -3.94 -0.70
C GLU A 72 8.89 -4.01 -0.06
N ASP A 73 9.26 -3.03 0.77
CA ASP A 73 10.56 -3.02 1.46
C ASP A 73 10.70 -4.22 2.41
N VAL A 74 9.66 -4.55 3.18
CA VAL A 74 9.66 -5.75 4.04
C VAL A 74 9.81 -7.02 3.21
N GLN A 75 9.05 -7.18 2.12
CA GLN A 75 9.15 -8.35 1.25
C GLN A 75 10.56 -8.49 0.63
N GLY A 76 11.16 -7.39 0.19
CA GLY A 76 12.49 -7.38 -0.43
C GLY A 76 13.63 -7.64 0.57
N THR A 77 13.50 -7.18 1.81
CA THR A 77 14.55 -7.27 2.84
C THR A 77 14.45 -8.54 3.70
N PHE A 78 13.26 -9.12 3.84
CA PHE A 78 12.99 -10.23 4.75
C PHE A 78 13.95 -11.41 4.58
N ARG A 79 14.19 -11.84 3.33
CA ARG A 79 15.11 -12.96 3.06
C ARG A 79 16.54 -12.64 3.51
N GLY A 80 17.02 -11.42 3.29
CA GLY A 80 18.34 -11.00 3.73
C GLY A 80 18.44 -10.94 5.25
N MET A 81 17.40 -10.42 5.91
CA MET A 81 17.31 -10.40 7.37
C MET A 81 17.34 -11.80 7.96
N MET A 82 16.58 -12.76 7.41
CA MET A 82 16.57 -14.14 7.89
C MET A 82 17.94 -14.85 7.80
N ILE A 83 18.82 -14.40 6.90
CA ILE A 83 20.20 -14.90 6.79
C ILE A 83 21.11 -14.21 7.82
N ALA A 84 20.98 -12.89 7.96
CA ALA A 84 21.86 -12.09 8.81
C ALA A 84 21.50 -12.16 10.31
N LEU A 85 20.24 -12.43 10.65
CA LEU A 85 19.68 -12.30 11.99
C LEU A 85 19.17 -13.67 12.49
N PRO A 86 19.97 -14.43 13.26
CA PRO A 86 19.59 -15.77 13.70
C PRO A 86 18.42 -15.75 14.71
N PRO A 87 17.61 -16.82 14.83
CA PRO A 87 16.44 -16.83 15.72
C PRO A 87 16.67 -16.35 17.18
N PRO A 88 17.78 -16.67 17.86
CA PRO A 88 17.98 -16.30 19.27
C PRO A 88 17.98 -14.80 19.54
N ILE A 89 18.37 -13.97 18.56
CA ILE A 89 18.41 -12.51 18.78
C ILE A 89 17.02 -11.88 18.87
N TRP A 90 15.98 -12.60 18.45
CA TRP A 90 14.59 -12.13 18.54
C TRP A 90 13.92 -12.45 19.89
N LEU A 91 14.46 -13.42 20.65
CA LEU A 91 13.87 -13.88 21.92
C LEU A 91 13.66 -12.77 22.97
N PRO A 92 14.57 -11.78 23.13
CA PRO A 92 14.37 -10.72 24.12
C PRO A 92 13.11 -9.88 23.84
N PHE A 93 12.73 -9.69 22.58
CA PHE A 93 11.54 -8.91 22.22
C PHE A 93 10.24 -9.64 22.57
N ALA A 94 10.23 -10.97 22.50
CA ALA A 94 9.05 -11.77 22.85
C ALA A 94 8.72 -11.73 24.35
N GLN A 95 9.74 -11.50 25.20
CA GLN A 95 9.59 -11.44 26.65
C GLN A 95 9.51 -9.99 27.17
N MET A 96 9.67 -9.01 26.29
CA MET A 96 9.71 -7.60 26.65
C MET A 96 8.33 -7.10 27.09
N PRO A 97 8.22 -6.32 28.19
CA PRO A 97 6.97 -5.65 28.54
C PRO A 97 6.49 -4.73 27.42
N VAL A 98 5.18 -4.69 27.19
CA VAL A 98 4.56 -3.93 26.09
C VAL A 98 5.01 -2.46 26.07
N ALA A 99 5.13 -1.83 27.23
CA ALA A 99 5.58 -0.43 27.32
C ALA A 99 7.02 -0.25 26.81
N ALA A 100 7.94 -1.12 27.21
CA ALA A 100 9.33 -1.08 26.76
C ALA A 100 9.46 -1.41 25.27
N PHE A 101 8.64 -2.33 24.78
CA PHE A 101 8.58 -2.65 23.35
C PHE A 101 8.07 -1.45 22.54
N ALA A 102 7.03 -0.76 23.02
CA ALA A 102 6.52 0.44 22.40
C ALA A 102 7.55 1.58 22.35
N GLU A 103 8.35 1.78 23.40
CA GLU A 103 9.46 2.74 23.37
C GLU A 103 10.54 2.36 22.35
N SER A 104 10.87 1.07 22.24
CA SER A 104 11.81 0.57 21.23
C SER A 104 11.29 0.84 19.81
N LEU A 105 10.01 0.59 19.56
CA LEU A 105 9.37 0.90 18.27
C LEU A 105 9.41 2.40 17.96
N LYS A 106 9.19 3.28 18.93
CA LYS A 106 9.31 4.73 18.74
C LYS A 106 10.75 5.14 18.45
N ALA A 107 11.72 4.57 19.16
CA ALA A 107 13.14 4.84 18.95
C ALA A 107 13.57 4.46 17.52
N TRP A 108 13.13 3.31 17.01
CA TRP A 108 13.38 2.92 15.62
C TRP A 108 12.62 3.79 14.63
N ALA A 109 11.35 4.10 14.91
CA ALA A 109 10.54 4.99 14.08
C ALA A 109 11.18 6.36 13.90
N ALA A 110 11.87 6.89 14.93
CA ALA A 110 12.60 8.15 14.86
C ALA A 110 13.77 8.14 13.84
N GLN A 111 14.34 6.96 13.55
CA GLN A 111 15.44 6.81 12.60
C GLN A 111 14.97 6.55 11.17
N VAL A 112 13.67 6.37 10.93
CA VAL A 112 13.13 6.08 9.60
C VAL A 112 13.19 7.31 8.70
N ASP A 113 13.81 7.17 7.53
CA ASP A 113 13.69 8.17 6.45
C ASP A 113 12.34 8.05 5.75
N LEU A 114 11.39 8.89 6.15
CA LEU A 114 10.03 8.93 5.58
C LEU A 114 10.00 9.27 4.09
N LYS A 115 11.01 9.93 3.54
CA LYS A 115 11.01 10.29 2.11
C LYS A 115 11.06 9.05 1.23
N ARG A 116 11.75 8.00 1.68
CA ARG A 116 11.83 6.71 0.97
C ARG A 116 10.46 6.04 0.83
N PHE A 117 9.57 6.27 1.79
CA PHE A 117 8.24 5.66 1.84
C PHE A 117 7.14 6.63 1.45
N SER A 118 7.47 7.78 0.84
CA SER A 118 6.48 8.79 0.54
C SER A 118 5.52 8.31 -0.55
N SER A 119 4.22 8.53 -0.34
CA SER A 119 3.23 8.39 -1.40
C SER A 119 3.44 9.47 -2.46
N SER A 120 3.15 9.13 -3.72
CA SER A 120 3.12 10.08 -4.83
C SER A 120 1.65 10.34 -5.20
N PRO A 121 0.92 11.17 -4.43
CA PRO A 121 -0.50 11.40 -4.69
C PRO A 121 -0.68 11.96 -6.09
N ARG A 122 -1.59 11.34 -6.84
CA ARG A 122 -1.94 11.82 -8.18
C ARG A 122 -2.60 13.19 -8.03
N GLY A 123 -2.03 14.21 -8.67
CA GLY A 123 -2.66 15.53 -8.77
C GLY A 123 -4.04 15.46 -9.43
N PRO A 124 -4.85 16.54 -9.31
CA PRO A 124 -6.18 16.59 -9.89
C PRO A 124 -6.19 16.15 -11.36
N LYS A 125 -7.17 15.31 -11.74
CA LYS A 125 -7.28 14.83 -13.12
C LYS A 125 -7.45 16.04 -14.04
N LYS A 126 -6.47 16.26 -14.93
CA LYS A 126 -6.54 17.34 -15.92
C LYS A 126 -7.83 17.15 -16.74
N PRO A 127 -8.64 18.21 -16.92
CA PRO A 127 -9.86 18.11 -17.70
C PRO A 127 -9.51 17.65 -19.11
N ALA A 128 -10.22 16.62 -19.59
CA ALA A 128 -10.02 16.13 -20.94
C ALA A 128 -10.49 17.21 -21.92
N LYS A 129 -9.64 17.56 -22.90
CA LYS A 129 -10.06 18.40 -24.03
C LYS A 129 -11.06 17.59 -24.85
N LYS A 130 -12.34 17.96 -24.76
CA LYS A 130 -13.38 17.36 -25.61
C LYS A 130 -13.12 17.81 -27.04
N GLU A 131 -13.08 16.85 -27.97
CA GLU A 131 -13.06 17.20 -29.39
C GLU A 131 -14.41 17.86 -29.75
N PRO A 132 -14.41 18.89 -30.62
CA PRO A 132 -15.64 19.56 -31.00
C PRO A 132 -16.60 18.55 -31.64
N PHE A 133 -17.86 18.56 -31.18
CA PHE A 133 -18.89 17.68 -31.70
C PHE A 133 -19.13 17.97 -33.18
N ASN A 134 -19.07 16.93 -34.02
CA ASN A 134 -19.35 17.04 -35.44
C ASN A 134 -20.76 16.48 -35.74
N PRO A 135 -21.75 17.33 -36.08
CA PRO A 135 -23.12 16.88 -36.35
C PRO A 135 -23.24 15.89 -37.52
N LYS A 136 -22.30 15.92 -38.48
CA LYS A 136 -22.26 15.00 -39.63
C LYS A 136 -21.76 13.60 -39.26
N HIS A 137 -21.02 13.50 -38.16
CA HIS A 137 -20.47 12.25 -37.64
C HIS A 137 -20.68 12.19 -36.12
N PRO A 138 -21.94 12.03 -35.66
CA PRO A 138 -22.27 12.05 -34.24
C PRO A 138 -21.70 10.83 -33.48
N HIS A 139 -21.47 9.73 -34.20
CA HIS A 139 -20.84 8.52 -33.67
C HIS A 139 -19.39 8.44 -34.14
N VAL A 140 -18.48 8.22 -33.18
CA VAL A 140 -17.05 8.07 -33.47
C VAL A 140 -16.53 6.80 -32.81
N ALA A 141 -15.91 5.94 -33.61
CA ALA A 141 -15.27 4.72 -33.11
C ALA A 141 -13.91 5.05 -32.48
N THR A 142 -13.75 4.77 -31.19
CA THR A 142 -12.53 5.02 -30.42
C THR A 142 -11.30 4.36 -31.05
N ALA A 143 -11.47 3.13 -31.57
CA ALA A 143 -10.40 2.40 -32.25
C ALA A 143 -9.87 3.15 -33.49
N ARG A 144 -10.76 3.80 -34.27
CA ARG A 144 -10.36 4.56 -35.46
C ARG A 144 -9.59 5.84 -35.10
N LEU A 145 -9.99 6.51 -34.01
CA LEU A 145 -9.30 7.71 -33.50
C LEU A 145 -7.91 7.39 -32.98
N LEU A 146 -7.74 6.27 -32.26
CA LEU A 146 -6.45 5.83 -31.75
C LEU A 146 -5.48 5.51 -32.89
N LYS A 147 -5.93 4.75 -33.89
CA LYS A 147 -5.13 4.40 -35.08
C LYS A 147 -4.69 5.63 -35.88
N GLN A 148 -5.53 6.65 -35.98
CA GLN A 148 -5.16 7.93 -36.61
C GLN A 148 -4.14 8.74 -35.78
N LYS A 149 -4.17 8.63 -34.44
CA LYS A 149 -3.20 9.30 -33.56
C LYS A 149 -1.85 8.59 -33.53
N GLU A 150 -1.82 7.27 -33.66
CA GLU A 150 -0.59 6.49 -33.86
C GLU A 150 0.09 6.89 -35.17
N ASN A 151 -0.66 6.98 -36.28
CA ASN A 151 -0.10 7.41 -37.57
C ASN A 151 0.39 8.87 -37.60
N LYS A 152 -0.08 9.73 -36.67
CA LYS A 152 0.36 11.13 -36.54
C LYS A 152 1.59 11.29 -35.64
N ARG A 153 1.96 10.27 -34.87
CA ARG A 153 3.23 10.23 -34.15
C ARG A 153 4.25 9.53 -35.05
N SER A 154 4.99 10.28 -35.86
CA SER A 154 6.14 9.75 -36.61
C SER A 154 7.11 10.88 -36.92
N PRO A 155 8.43 10.64 -36.84
CA PRO A 155 9.22 10.21 -35.68
C PRO A 155 9.46 11.33 -34.65
#